data_AF-A0A832CV00-F1
#
_entry.id   AF-A0A832CV00-F1
#
_cell.length_a   1.000
_cell.length_b   1.000
_cell.length_c   1.000
_cell.angle_alpha   90.00
_cell.angle_beta   90.00
_cell.angle_gamma   90.00
#
_symmetry.space_group_name_H-M   'P 1'
#
loop_
_entity.id
_entity.type
_entity.pdbx_description
1 polymer ?
#
loop_
_entity_poly.entity_id
_entity_poly.type
_entity_poly.pdbx_seq_one_letter_code
_entity_poly.pdbx_strand_id
1 'polypeptide(L)'
;RIIRVMCSGRVDPQLVLEAFAKGADGVIIAGCRPGDCHYIEGNYKALRRAILLRKLLEQLGVESERFRLEWIAASDAKKLVEVTHDMVEKIRKLGPIRVVGEVGSVE
;
A
#
# COMPACT_ATOMS: atom_id res chain seq x y z
N ARG A 1 -8.52 3.86 -7.04
CA ARG A 1 -8.01 5.10 -7.71
C ARG A 1 -6.49 5.01 -7.75
N ILE A 2 -5.86 5.42 -8.86
CA ILE A 2 -4.38 5.39 -8.99
C ILE A 2 -3.83 6.78 -8.71
N ILE A 3 -2.78 6.88 -7.89
CA ILE A 3 -2.01 8.10 -7.66
C ILE A 3 -0.62 7.87 -8.23
N ARG A 4 -0.25 8.67 -9.24
CA ARG A 4 1.06 8.55 -9.88
C ARG A 4 2.12 9.29 -9.07
N VAL A 5 3.20 8.59 -8.75
CA VAL A 5 4.45 9.17 -8.25
C VAL A 5 5.59 8.70 -9.15
N MET A 6 6.72 9.39 -9.11
CA MET A 6 7.87 9.03 -9.94
C MET A 6 8.57 7.75 -9.48
N CYS A 7 8.55 7.45 -8.17
CA CYS A 7 9.22 6.30 -7.58
C CYS A 7 8.45 5.79 -6.37
N SER A 8 8.44 4.47 -6.14
CA SER A 8 7.91 3.89 -4.90
C SER A 8 8.64 4.42 -3.66
N GLY A 9 9.90 4.82 -3.78
CA GLY A 9 10.65 5.49 -2.70
C GLY A 9 10.07 6.83 -2.23
N ARG A 10 9.21 7.46 -3.05
CA ARG A 10 8.47 8.69 -2.69
C ARG A 10 7.29 8.40 -1.76
N VAL A 11 6.81 7.16 -1.73
CA VAL A 11 5.67 6.79 -0.89
C VAL A 11 6.14 6.71 0.55
N ASP A 12 5.69 7.70 1.32
CA ASP A 12 5.88 7.76 2.77
C ASP A 12 4.77 6.95 3.46
N PRO A 13 5.07 6.22 4.56
CA PRO A 13 4.04 5.51 5.34
C PRO A 13 2.84 6.38 5.73
N GLN A 14 3.03 7.67 5.98
CA GLN A 14 1.95 8.60 6.30
C GLN A 14 0.88 8.67 5.20
N LEU A 15 1.26 8.54 3.92
CA LEU A 15 0.31 8.55 2.81
C LEU A 15 -0.60 7.32 2.83
N VAL A 16 -0.08 6.17 3.29
CA VAL A 16 -0.85 4.93 3.41
C VAL A 16 -1.79 5.02 4.60
N LEU A 17 -1.30 5.53 5.74
CA LEU A 17 -2.11 5.76 6.93
C LEU A 17 -3.25 6.75 6.65
N GLU A 18 -2.96 7.84 5.95
CA GLU A 18 -3.96 8.84 5.55
C GLU A 18 -5.01 8.22 4.61
N ALA A 19 -4.61 7.34 3.68
CA ALA A 19 -5.55 6.63 2.83
C ALA A 19 -6.52 5.78 3.64
N PHE A 20 -6.02 5.01 4.63
CA PHE A 20 -6.87 4.26 5.54
C PHE A 20 -7.77 5.15 6.39
N ALA A 21 -7.25 6.25 6.94
CA ALA A 21 -8.02 7.22 7.71
C ALA A 21 -9.17 7.86 6.90
N LYS A 22 -8.99 7.99 5.58
CA LYS A 22 -10.03 8.47 4.64
C LYS A 22 -10.98 7.36 4.16
N GLY A 23 -10.92 6.18 4.76
CA GLY A 23 -11.83 5.06 4.47
C GLY A 23 -11.40 4.18 3.29
N ALA A 24 -10.13 4.15 2.91
CA ALA A 24 -9.67 3.19 1.90
C ALA A 24 -9.71 1.77 2.47
N ASP A 25 -10.42 0.86 1.80
CA ASP A 25 -10.51 -0.54 2.26
C ASP A 25 -9.22 -1.36 2.01
N GLY A 26 -8.35 -0.86 1.12
CA GLY A 26 -7.01 -1.39 0.91
C GLY A 26 -6.14 -0.52 0.01
N VAL A 27 -4.84 -0.70 0.13
CA VAL A 27 -3.79 0.13 -0.48
C VAL A 27 -2.72 -0.76 -1.11
N ILE A 28 -2.41 -0.49 -2.38
CA ILE A 28 -1.31 -1.12 -3.11
C ILE A 28 -0.26 -0.05 -3.42
N ILE A 29 0.99 -0.34 -3.08
CA ILE A 29 2.16 0.35 -3.61
C ILE A 29 2.73 -0.54 -4.73
N ALA A 30 2.71 -0.05 -5.97
CA ALA A 30 3.35 -0.71 -7.09
C ALA A 30 4.68 0.00 -7.42
N GLY A 31 5.78 -0.75 -7.50
CA GLY A 31 7.10 -0.22 -7.82
C GLY A 31 7.90 -1.11 -8.78
N CYS A 32 9.03 -0.58 -9.26
CA CYS A 32 9.98 -1.34 -10.08
C CYS A 32 10.55 -2.52 -9.29
N ARG A 33 10.91 -3.61 -9.98
CA ARG A 33 11.60 -4.75 -9.37
C ARG A 33 12.90 -4.33 -8.68
N PRO A 34 13.26 -4.94 -7.53
CA PRO A 34 14.58 -4.78 -6.95
C PRO A 34 15.66 -5.02 -8.01
N GLY A 35 16.64 -4.11 -8.12
CA GLY A 35 17.65 -4.12 -9.18
C GLY A 35 17.29 -3.28 -10.42
N ASP A 36 16.01 -3.12 -10.74
CA ASP A 36 15.52 -2.39 -11.92
C ASP A 36 15.04 -0.95 -11.57
N CYS A 37 15.49 -0.38 -10.44
CA CYS A 37 15.00 0.92 -10.01
C CYS A 37 15.59 2.03 -10.88
N HIS A 38 14.73 2.85 -11.50
CA HIS A 38 15.17 4.03 -12.26
C HIS A 38 15.96 5.03 -11.40
N TYR A 39 15.61 5.13 -10.11
CA TYR A 39 16.27 6.00 -9.14
C TYR A 39 17.24 5.21 -8.24
N ILE A 40 17.86 4.17 -8.81
CA ILE A 40 18.92 3.34 -8.21
C ILE A 40 18.43 2.46 -7.05
N GLU A 41 17.94 3.07 -5.98
CA GLU A 41 17.69 2.39 -4.71
C GLU A 41 16.40 2.82 -3.99
N GLY A 42 15.57 3.64 -4.65
CA GLY A 42 14.31 4.12 -4.08
C GLY A 42 13.35 3.00 -3.68
N ASN A 43 13.28 1.92 -4.46
CA ASN A 43 12.44 0.76 -4.15
C ASN A 43 12.93 -0.05 -2.93
N TYR A 44 14.23 -0.13 -2.67
CA TYR A 44 14.75 -0.76 -1.45
C TYR A 44 14.38 0.02 -0.20
N LYS A 45 14.36 1.36 -0.28
CA LYS A 45 13.85 2.22 0.81
C LYS A 45 12.36 1.98 1.04
N ALA A 46 11.58 1.86 -0.03
CA ALA A 46 10.16 1.52 0.04
C ALA A 46 9.92 0.13 0.66
N LEU A 47 10.74 -0.88 0.31
CA LEU A 47 10.67 -2.23 0.89
C LEU A 47 10.84 -2.22 2.41
N ARG A 48 11.88 -1.56 2.91
CA ARG A 48 12.13 -1.45 4.36
C ARG A 48 10.96 -0.78 5.08
N ARG A 49 10.43 0.32 4.53
CA ARG A 49 9.28 1.04 5.07
C ARG A 49 8.02 0.18 5.05
N ALA A 50 7.74 -0.53 3.96
CA ALA A 50 6.55 -1.37 3.84
C ALA A 50 6.54 -2.54 4.83
N ILE A 51 7.70 -3.14 5.11
CA ILE A 51 7.82 -4.20 6.14
C ILE A 51 7.44 -3.66 7.52
N LEU A 52 7.94 -2.48 7.90
CA LEU A 52 7.60 -1.84 9.18
C LEU A 52 6.15 -1.39 9.22
N LEU A 53 5.66 -0.80 8.12
CA LEU A 53 4.29 -0.33 8.01
C LEU A 53 3.28 -1.47 8.15
N ARG A 54 3.53 -2.65 7.56
CA ARG A 54 2.64 -3.80 7.73
C ARG A 54 2.50 -4.20 9.21
N LYS A 55 3.61 -4.25 9.95
CA LYS A 55 3.58 -4.53 11.40
C LYS A 55 2.80 -3.46 12.18
N LEU A 56 3.01 -2.19 11.83
CA LEU A 56 2.28 -1.09 12.43
C LEU A 56 0.77 -1.20 12.17
N LEU A 57 0.36 -1.50 10.94
CA LEU A 57 -1.04 -1.68 10.56
C LEU A 57 -1.69 -2.81 11.36
N GLU A 58 -1.02 -3.96 11.48
CA GLU A 58 -1.49 -5.08 12.31
C GLU A 58 -1.67 -4.66 13.78
N GLN A 59 -0.74 -3.88 14.35
CA GLN A 59 -0.85 -3.35 15.71
C GLN A 59 -2.01 -2.36 15.88
N LEU A 60 -2.39 -1.64 14.81
CA LEU A 60 -3.54 -0.75 14.77
C LEU A 60 -4.86 -1.48 14.47
N GLY A 61 -4.84 -2.81 14.37
CA GLY A 61 -6.03 -3.62 14.08
C GLY A 61 -6.44 -3.61 12.61
N VAL A 62 -5.58 -3.15 11.70
CA VAL A 62 -5.78 -3.22 10.26
C VAL A 62 -5.25 -4.56 9.75
N GLU A 63 -6.10 -5.32 9.07
CA GLU A 63 -5.75 -6.64 8.53
C GLU A 63 -4.62 -6.53 7.50
N SER A 64 -3.65 -7.44 7.60
CA SER A 64 -2.42 -7.41 6.80
C SER A 64 -2.68 -7.42 5.29
N GLU A 65 -3.78 -8.04 4.88
CA GLU A 65 -4.25 -8.21 3.51
C GLU A 65 -4.73 -6.91 2.88
N ARG A 66 -5.05 -5.88 3.69
CA ARG A 66 -5.45 -4.57 3.19
C ARG A 66 -4.28 -3.74 2.67
N PHE A 67 -3.03 -4.11 2.96
CA PHE A 67 -1.85 -3.40 2.47
C PHE A 67 -0.91 -4.32 1.68
N ARG A 68 -0.51 -3.88 0.48
CA ARG A 68 0.43 -4.63 -0.36
C ARG A 68 1.47 -3.72 -0.97
N LEU A 69 2.74 -4.12 -0.85
CA LEU A 69 3.81 -3.66 -1.73
C LEU A 69 4.05 -4.72 -2.79
N GLU A 70 4.00 -4.33 -4.05
CA GLU A 70 4.19 -5.23 -5.19
C GLU A 70 5.19 -4.68 -6.20
N TRP A 71 5.94 -5.60 -6.80
CA TRP A 71 6.96 -5.27 -7.79
C TRP A 71 6.48 -5.61 -9.19
N ILE A 72 6.22 -4.58 -9.98
CA ILE A 72 5.61 -4.70 -11.31
C ILE A 72 6.51 -3.97 -12.30
N ALA A 73 7.04 -4.71 -13.28
CA ALA A 73 7.82 -4.11 -14.35
C ALA A 73 6.93 -3.33 -15.32
N ALA A 74 7.47 -2.34 -16.02
CA ALA A 74 6.70 -1.54 -16.98
C ALA A 74 6.07 -2.39 -18.10
N SER A 75 6.70 -3.52 -18.45
CA SER A 75 6.22 -4.47 -19.46
C SER A 75 5.22 -5.49 -18.91
N ASP A 76 4.95 -5.51 -17.61
CA ASP A 76 4.19 -6.59 -16.94
C ASP A 76 2.76 -6.14 -16.59
N ALA A 77 2.00 -5.79 -17.62
CA ALA A 77 0.60 -5.38 -17.46
C ALA A 77 -0.27 -6.51 -16.90
N LYS A 78 0.04 -7.77 -17.26
CA LYS A 78 -0.70 -8.94 -16.78
C LYS A 78 -0.62 -9.05 -15.25
N LYS A 79 0.59 -8.92 -14.69
CA LYS A 79 0.77 -8.95 -13.24
C LYS A 79 0.02 -7.81 -12.54
N LEU A 80 -0.04 -6.61 -13.11
CA LEU A 80 -0.82 -5.51 -12.54
C LEU A 80 -2.31 -5.86 -12.42
N VAL A 81 -2.88 -6.47 -13.47
CA VAL A 81 -4.27 -6.93 -13.48
C VAL A 81 -4.48 -8.00 -12.40
N GLU A 82 -3.65 -9.03 -12.38
CA GLU A 82 -3.73 -10.14 -11.40
C GLU A 82 -3.66 -9.64 -9.95
N VAL A 83 -2.68 -8.77 -9.66
CA VAL A 83 -2.46 -8.19 -8.32
C VAL A 83 -3.66 -7.34 -7.88
N THR A 84 -4.23 -6.57 -8.81
CA THR A 84 -5.37 -5.71 -8.51
C THR A 84 -6.62 -6.55 -8.26
N HIS A 85 -6.87 -7.59 -9.07
CA HIS A 85 -7.98 -8.52 -8.88
C HIS A 85 -7.88 -9.27 -7.54
N ASP A 86 -6.71 -9.84 -7.23
CA ASP A 86 -6.46 -10.52 -5.96
C ASP A 86 -6.70 -9.61 -4.75
N MET A 87 -6.24 -8.36 -4.81
CA MET A 87 -6.51 -7.37 -3.76
C MET A 87 -8.00 -7.09 -3.61
N VAL A 88 -8.73 -6.86 -4.71
CA VAL A 88 -10.17 -6.61 -4.68
C VAL A 88 -10.94 -7.79 -4.09
N GLU A 89 -10.58 -9.02 -4.46
CA GLU A 89 -11.21 -10.22 -3.92
C GLU A 89 -10.97 -10.37 -2.41
N LYS A 90 -9.75 -10.12 -1.94
CA LYS A 90 -9.42 -10.16 -0.51
C LYS A 90 -10.20 -9.10 0.27
N ILE A 91 -10.20 -7.85 -0.20
CA ILE A 91 -10.93 -6.75 0.43
C ILE A 91 -12.43 -7.06 0.49
N ARG A 92 -13.02 -7.60 -0.59
CA ARG A 92 -14.45 -7.96 -0.61
C ARG A 92 -14.80 -9.01 0.45
N LYS A 93 -13.92 -9.97 0.70
CA LYS A 93 -14.12 -11.01 1.73
C LYS A 93 -13.98 -10.44 3.15
N LEU A 94 -13.08 -9.48 3.36
CA LEU A 94 -12.91 -8.80 4.64
C LEU A 94 -14.04 -7.80 4.94
N GLY A 95 -14.66 -7.27 3.90
CA GLY A 95 -15.65 -6.22 4.03
C GLY A 95 -15.02 -4.84 4.28
N PRO A 96 -15.86 -3.81 4.50
CA PRO A 96 -15.41 -2.44 4.64
C PRO A 96 -14.49 -2.28 5.85
N ILE A 97 -13.47 -1.43 5.71
CA ILE A 97 -12.57 -1.10 6.81
C ILE A 97 -13.34 -0.42 7.94
N ARG A 98 -13.09 -0.86 9.16
CA ARG A 98 -13.57 -0.20 10.36
C ARG A 98 -12.39 0.51 11.00
N VAL A 99 -12.15 1.74 10.57
CA VAL A 99 -11.09 2.55 11.19
C VAL A 99 -11.52 2.83 12.63
N VAL A 100 -10.86 2.20 13.59
CA VAL A 100 -11.06 2.50 15.02
C VAL A 100 -10.39 3.84 15.29
N GLY A 101 -11.16 4.91 15.19
CA GLY A 101 -10.68 6.26 15.44
C GLY A 101 -11.48 7.28 14.66
N GLU A 102 -12.61 7.70 15.21
CA GLU A 102 -12.79 9.14 15.34
C GLU A 102 -11.50 9.65 15.97
N VAL A 103 -10.67 10.34 15.19
CA VAL A 103 -9.72 11.28 15.77
C VAL A 103 -10.62 12.29 16.45
N GLY A 104 -10.88 12.09 17.75
CA GLY A 104 -11.65 13.02 18.54
C GLY A 104 -11.14 14.42 18.25
N SER A 105 -12.07 15.31 17.95
CA SER A 105 -11.86 16.74 18.04
C SER A 105 -11.08 17.01 19.33
N VAL A 106 -9.79 17.32 19.21
CA VAL A 106 -9.11 18.05 20.26
C VAL A 106 -9.66 19.47 20.12
N GLU A 107 -10.77 19.73 20.80
CA GLU A 107 -11.08 21.09 21.27
C GLU A 107 -10.00 21.52 22.27
#